data_AF-A0A948PMK3-F1
#
_entry.id   AF-A0A948PMK3-F1
#
_cell.length_a   1.000
_cell.length_b   1.000
_cell.length_c   1.000
_cell.angle_alpha   90.00
_cell.angle_beta   90.00
_cell.angle_gamma   90.00
#
_symmetry.space_group_name_H-M   'P 1'
#
loop_
_entity.id
_entity.type
_entity.pdbx_description
1 polymer ?
#
loop_
_entity_poly.entity_id
_entity_poly.type
_entity_poly.pdbx_seq_one_letter_code
_entity_poly.pdbx_strand_id
1 'polypeptide(L)'
;MKSKKAVILLIGLMIVLCATSFAETKKLKEIGRYTLVRIKGEVPTSEVMKILVDKYAGDIKYGFDKSGYGDLFMPFMEQIRNANFAEKTLPLGTHFKWMLFRSTNGQVKVVEDLEWAGDGPLPVFAFMVNKDYKNYEIIMPKPCGNIALTR
;
A
#
# COMPACT_ATOMS: atom_id res chain seq x y z
N MET A 1 40.58 -21.79 -26.96
CA MET A 1 40.63 -21.56 -25.49
C MET A 1 40.20 -20.16 -25.05
N LYS A 2 40.52 -19.07 -25.78
CA LYS A 2 40.14 -17.69 -25.40
C LYS A 2 38.62 -17.45 -25.32
N SER A 3 37.83 -18.03 -26.23
CA SER A 3 36.37 -17.90 -26.24
C SER A 3 35.68 -18.58 -25.04
N LYS A 4 36.12 -19.78 -24.65
CA LYS A 4 35.56 -20.50 -23.48
C LYS A 4 35.78 -19.73 -22.17
N LYS A 5 36.96 -19.13 -21.99
CA LYS A 5 37.24 -18.27 -20.82
C LYS A 5 36.40 -16.99 -20.82
N ALA A 6 36.20 -16.38 -21.99
CA ALA A 6 35.34 -15.21 -22.14
C ALA A 6 33.87 -15.52 -21.83
N VAL A 7 33.36 -16.68 -22.28
CA VAL A 7 31.99 -17.12 -21.99
C VAL A 7 31.78 -17.37 -20.49
N ILE A 8 32.73 -18.06 -19.84
CA ILE A 8 32.65 -18.29 -18.38
C ILE A 8 32.66 -16.97 -17.61
N LEU A 9 33.47 -16.00 -18.05
CA LEU A 9 33.56 -14.69 -17.42
C LEU A 9 32.29 -13.86 -17.63
N LEU A 10 31.66 -13.97 -18.81
CA LEU A 10 30.37 -13.33 -19.11
C LEU A 10 29.23 -13.92 -18.28
N ILE A 11 29.19 -15.25 -18.12
CA ILE A 11 28.20 -15.95 -17.28
C ILE A 11 28.38 -15.54 -15.82
N GLY A 12 29.63 -15.52 -15.33
CA GLY A 12 29.95 -15.06 -13.97
C GLY A 12 29.51 -13.61 -13.74
N LEU A 13 29.76 -12.72 -14.70
CA LEU A 13 29.33 -11.32 -14.63
C LEU A 13 27.80 -11.18 -14.62
N MET A 14 27.07 -11.96 -15.42
CA MET A 14 25.61 -11.95 -15.40
C MET A 14 25.04 -12.43 -14.07
N ILE A 15 25.61 -13.48 -13.47
CA ILE A 15 25.18 -13.98 -12.15
C ILE A 15 25.38 -12.90 -11.07
N VAL A 16 26.51 -12.19 -11.09
CA VAL A 16 26.80 -11.10 -10.14
C VAL A 16 25.83 -9.92 -10.34
N LEU A 17 25.53 -9.54 -11.59
CA LEU A 17 24.58 -8.46 -11.89
C LEU A 17 23.13 -8.80 -11.50
N CYS A 18 22.74 -10.08 -11.58
CA CYS A 18 21.43 -10.52 -11.11
C CYS A 18 21.32 -10.50 -9.57
N ALA A 19 22.42 -10.70 -8.85
CA ALA A 19 22.43 -10.76 -7.39
C ALA A 19 22.21 -9.38 -6.70
N THR A 20 22.40 -8.27 -7.42
CA THR A 20 22.28 -6.91 -6.86
C THR A 20 20.89 -6.29 -7.01
N SER A 21 19.89 -7.03 -7.50
CA SER A 21 18.53 -6.50 -7.76
C SER A 21 17.57 -6.56 -6.56
N PHE A 22 18.09 -6.50 -5.33
CA PHE A 22 17.22 -6.31 -4.17
C PHE A 22 16.74 -4.85 -4.15
N ALA A 23 15.47 -4.65 -4.48
CA ALA A 23 14.83 -3.34 -4.33
C ALA A 23 14.83 -2.94 -2.86
N GLU A 24 15.38 -1.77 -2.55
CA GLU A 24 15.41 -1.23 -1.19
C GLU A 24 13.99 -0.80 -0.77
N THR A 25 13.56 -1.22 0.42
CA THR A 25 12.28 -0.82 1.01
C THR A 25 12.22 0.69 1.17
N LYS A 26 11.15 1.29 0.64
CA LYS A 26 10.96 2.73 0.64
C LYS A 26 10.50 3.22 2.01
N LYS A 27 11.24 4.15 2.61
CA LYS A 27 10.88 4.75 3.90
C LYS A 27 9.83 5.86 3.72
N LEU A 28 8.65 5.66 4.31
CA LEU A 28 7.59 6.67 4.38
C LEU A 28 7.73 7.46 5.68
N LYS A 29 8.17 8.72 5.59
CA LYS A 29 8.41 9.58 6.76
C LYS A 29 7.25 10.50 7.12
N GLU A 30 6.41 10.82 6.15
CA GLU A 30 5.32 11.80 6.30
C GLU A 30 4.05 11.25 5.66
N ILE A 31 2.90 11.51 6.31
CA ILE A 31 1.57 11.21 5.79
C ILE A 31 0.76 12.51 5.70
N GLY A 32 -0.25 12.56 4.82
CA GLY A 32 -1.13 13.73 4.71
C GLY A 32 -0.79 14.69 3.57
N ARG A 33 0.44 14.69 3.06
CA ARG A 33 0.82 15.48 1.87
C ARG A 33 0.10 15.03 0.60
N TYR A 34 0.00 13.72 0.42
CA TYR A 34 -0.66 13.09 -0.71
C TYR A 34 -1.81 12.22 -0.21
N THR A 35 -3.04 12.75 -0.32
CA THR A 35 -4.24 12.11 0.19
C THR A 35 -5.03 11.47 -0.94
N LEU A 36 -5.38 10.20 -0.80
CA LEU A 36 -6.23 9.50 -1.76
C LEU A 36 -7.61 10.17 -1.84
N VAL A 37 -8.13 10.50 -0.66
CA VAL A 37 -9.41 11.16 -0.44
C VAL A 37 -9.19 12.52 0.22
N ARG A 38 -9.90 13.54 -0.24
CA ARG A 38 -9.82 14.88 0.37
C ARG A 38 -10.61 14.91 1.66
N ILE A 39 -9.92 14.71 2.78
CA ILE A 39 -10.45 14.99 4.11
C ILE A 39 -10.25 16.49 4.37
N LYS A 40 -11.34 17.23 4.58
CA LYS A 40 -11.30 18.65 4.96
C LYS A 40 -11.82 18.78 6.39
N GLY A 41 -11.08 19.46 7.25
CA GLY A 41 -11.48 19.69 8.64
C GLY A 41 -10.96 18.60 9.58
N GLU A 42 -11.84 18.07 10.43
CA GLU A 42 -11.51 17.10 11.47
C GLU A 42 -11.19 15.70 10.91
N VAL A 43 -10.51 14.90 11.72
CA VAL A 43 -10.23 13.49 11.40
C VAL A 43 -11.55 12.74 11.20
N PRO A 44 -11.75 12.06 10.07
CA PRO A 44 -13.03 11.43 9.74
C PRO A 44 -13.30 10.25 10.67
N THR A 45 -14.56 10.02 11.01
CA THR A 45 -14.98 8.81 11.73
C THR A 45 -14.92 7.59 10.82
N SER A 46 -15.05 6.40 11.40
CA SER A 46 -15.21 5.13 10.67
C SER A 46 -16.30 5.20 9.61
N GLU A 47 -17.45 5.81 9.92
CA GLU A 47 -18.60 5.91 9.04
C GLU A 47 -18.31 6.84 7.85
N VAL A 48 -17.65 7.97 8.11
CA VAL A 48 -17.21 8.89 7.06
C VAL A 48 -16.24 8.17 6.12
N MET A 49 -15.34 7.34 6.63
CA MET A 49 -14.43 6.56 5.79
C MET A 49 -15.16 5.58 4.85
N LYS A 50 -16.24 4.94 5.30
CA LYS A 50 -17.07 4.07 4.43
C LYS A 50 -17.66 4.86 3.26
N ILE A 51 -18.24 6.03 3.55
CA ILE A 51 -18.82 6.92 2.54
C ILE A 51 -17.75 7.37 1.54
N LEU A 52 -16.54 7.70 2.02
CA LEU A 52 -15.43 8.09 1.15
C LEU A 52 -15.00 6.92 0.26
N VAL A 53 -14.92 5.70 0.78
CA VAL A 53 -14.57 4.53 -0.05
C VAL A 53 -15.59 4.31 -1.17
N ASP A 54 -16.89 4.37 -0.88
CA ASP A 54 -17.92 4.23 -1.91
C ASP A 54 -17.83 5.35 -2.96
N LYS A 55 -17.62 6.59 -2.53
CA LYS A 55 -17.48 7.75 -3.43
C LYS A 55 -16.28 7.64 -4.37
N TYR A 56 -15.18 7.06 -3.91
CA TYR A 56 -13.94 6.92 -4.66
C TYR A 56 -13.72 5.50 -5.22
N ALA A 57 -14.77 4.68 -5.32
CA ALA A 57 -14.66 3.27 -5.70
C ALA A 57 -13.92 3.02 -7.02
N GLY A 58 -14.13 3.86 -8.05
CA GLY A 58 -13.43 3.73 -9.33
C GLY A 58 -11.91 3.95 -9.23
N ASP A 59 -11.50 4.95 -8.45
CA ASP A 59 -10.10 5.25 -8.17
C ASP A 59 -9.44 4.15 -7.33
N ILE A 60 -10.17 3.63 -6.35
CA ILE A 60 -9.72 2.53 -5.50
C ILE A 60 -9.56 1.26 -6.34
N LYS A 61 -10.51 0.94 -7.20
CA LYS A 61 -10.40 -0.21 -8.13
C LYS A 61 -9.13 -0.10 -8.98
N TYR A 62 -8.91 1.06 -9.58
CA TYR A 62 -7.70 1.30 -10.37
C TYR A 62 -6.43 1.07 -9.54
N GLY A 63 -6.42 1.53 -8.30
CA GLY A 63 -5.31 1.30 -7.37
C GLY A 63 -5.07 -0.17 -7.06
N PHE A 64 -6.12 -0.93 -6.76
CA PHE A 64 -6.03 -2.39 -6.52
C PHE A 64 -5.52 -3.14 -7.75
N ASP A 65 -6.01 -2.80 -8.94
CA ASP A 65 -5.53 -3.39 -10.19
C ASP A 65 -4.03 -3.09 -10.41
N LYS A 66 -3.61 -1.85 -10.11
CA LYS A 66 -2.21 -1.41 -10.24
C LYS A 66 -1.26 -2.00 -9.22
N SER A 67 -1.73 -2.37 -8.03
CA SER A 67 -0.92 -3.02 -7.00
C SER A 67 -0.75 -4.53 -7.22
N GLY A 68 -1.41 -5.10 -8.23
CA GLY A 68 -1.44 -6.53 -8.47
C GLY A 68 -2.44 -7.30 -7.58
N TYR A 69 -3.33 -6.59 -6.87
CA TYR A 69 -4.35 -7.17 -5.98
C TYR A 69 -5.78 -6.85 -6.47
N GLY A 70 -5.99 -6.74 -7.79
CA GLY A 70 -7.30 -6.40 -8.37
C GLY A 70 -8.43 -7.35 -7.96
N ASP A 71 -8.11 -8.62 -7.69
CA ASP A 71 -9.03 -9.64 -7.22
C ASP A 71 -9.53 -9.40 -5.78
N LEU A 72 -8.84 -8.57 -4.99
CA LEU A 72 -9.28 -8.15 -3.66
C LEU A 72 -10.31 -7.02 -3.70
N PHE A 73 -10.48 -6.31 -4.82
CA PHE A 73 -11.33 -5.12 -4.86
C PHE A 73 -12.79 -5.43 -4.51
N MET A 74 -13.38 -6.47 -5.11
CA MET A 74 -14.78 -6.83 -4.85
C MET A 74 -14.98 -7.27 -3.38
N PRO A 75 -14.19 -8.20 -2.82
CA PRO A 75 -14.26 -8.56 -1.40
C PRO A 75 -14.05 -7.37 -0.46
N PHE A 76 -13.13 -6.47 -0.79
CA PHE A 76 -12.89 -5.23 -0.04
C PHE A 76 -14.15 -4.36 0.01
N MET A 77 -14.78 -4.07 -1.14
CA MET A 77 -15.97 -3.22 -1.22
C MET A 77 -17.18 -3.84 -0.51
N GLU A 78 -17.33 -5.16 -0.57
CA GLU A 78 -18.43 -5.86 0.12
C GLU A 78 -18.26 -5.82 1.64
N GLN A 79 -17.05 -6.07 2.14
CA GLN A 79 -16.78 -6.18 3.57
C GLN A 79 -16.65 -4.82 4.24
N ILE A 80 -16.10 -3.79 3.57
CA ILE A 80 -15.88 -2.49 4.19
C ILE A 80 -17.17 -1.78 4.60
N ARG A 81 -18.27 -1.97 3.85
CA ARG A 81 -19.60 -1.41 4.18
C ARG A 81 -20.07 -1.86 5.57
N ASN A 82 -19.80 -3.12 5.90
CA ASN A 82 -20.18 -3.73 7.17
C ASN A 82 -19.02 -3.79 8.18
N ALA A 83 -17.84 -3.30 7.83
CA ALA A 83 -16.66 -3.41 8.67
C ALA A 83 -16.80 -2.59 9.95
N ASN A 84 -16.40 -3.20 11.06
CA ASN A 84 -16.09 -2.49 12.30
C ASN A 84 -14.60 -2.19 12.25
N PHE A 85 -14.25 -0.92 12.04
CA PHE A 85 -12.84 -0.53 12.01
C PHE A 85 -12.25 -0.65 13.41
N ALA A 86 -11.12 -1.35 13.51
CA ALA A 86 -10.25 -1.24 14.66
C ALA A 86 -9.45 0.06 14.53
N GLU A 87 -9.65 0.97 15.47
CA GLU A 87 -8.75 2.11 15.63
C GLU A 87 -7.48 1.63 16.31
N LYS A 88 -6.35 1.77 15.64
CA LYS A 88 -5.06 1.36 16.17
C LYS A 88 -3.96 2.33 15.81
N THR A 89 -2.81 2.12 16.42
CA THR A 89 -1.61 2.89 16.18
C THR A 89 -0.52 1.95 15.68
N LEU A 90 0.02 2.22 14.50
CA LEU A 90 1.09 1.43 13.91
C LEU A 90 2.45 1.88 14.45
N PRO A 91 3.30 0.97 14.94
CA PRO A 91 4.65 1.33 15.37
C PRO A 91 5.53 1.71 14.18
N LEU A 92 6.63 2.41 14.48
CA LEU A 92 7.73 2.62 13.53
C LEU A 92 8.27 1.27 13.06
N GLY A 93 8.71 1.20 11.81
CA GLY A 93 9.17 -0.04 11.17
C GLY A 93 8.04 -0.92 10.63
N THR A 94 6.77 -0.50 10.74
CA THR A 94 5.66 -1.26 10.14
C THR A 94 5.81 -1.30 8.63
N HIS A 95 5.83 -2.51 8.05
CA HIS A 95 5.88 -2.70 6.61
C HIS A 95 4.48 -2.68 5.97
N PHE A 96 4.41 -2.13 4.77
CA PHE A 96 3.25 -2.19 3.89
C PHE A 96 3.65 -2.84 2.58
N LYS A 97 2.87 -3.84 2.14
CA LYS A 97 3.01 -4.44 0.82
C LYS A 97 2.82 -3.38 -0.27
N TRP A 98 1.79 -2.54 -0.11
CA TRP A 98 1.53 -1.39 -0.95
C TRP A 98 0.71 -0.32 -0.24
N MET A 99 0.74 0.89 -0.79
CA MET A 99 -0.15 2.00 -0.42
C MET A 99 -0.64 2.75 -1.65
N LEU A 100 -1.94 3.06 -1.64
CA LEU A 100 -2.63 3.90 -2.62
C LEU A 100 -2.66 5.35 -2.13
N PHE A 101 -2.32 6.26 -3.02
CA PHE A 101 -2.36 7.69 -2.78
C PHE A 101 -2.67 8.44 -4.07
N ARG A 102 -2.94 9.75 -3.96
CA ARG A 102 -3.12 10.62 -5.12
C ARG A 102 -1.95 11.58 -5.26
N SER A 103 -1.36 11.66 -6.45
CA SER A 103 -0.34 12.66 -6.73
C SER A 103 -0.94 14.06 -6.90
N THR A 104 -0.08 15.09 -6.93
CA THR A 104 -0.46 16.49 -7.12
C THR A 104 -1.32 16.76 -8.36
N ASN A 105 -1.10 16.00 -9.44
CA ASN A 105 -1.88 16.09 -10.68
C ASN A 105 -3.23 15.33 -10.62
N GLY A 106 -3.63 14.80 -9.46
CA GLY A 106 -4.90 14.12 -9.27
C GLY A 106 -4.92 12.63 -9.65
N GLN A 107 -3.81 12.09 -10.18
CA GLN A 107 -3.71 10.67 -10.56
C GLN A 107 -3.56 9.76 -9.33
N VAL A 108 -4.26 8.63 -9.35
CA VAL A 108 -4.06 7.55 -8.36
C VAL A 108 -2.74 6.85 -8.66
N LYS A 109 -1.94 6.66 -7.62
CA LYS A 109 -0.65 5.97 -7.67
C LYS A 109 -0.57 4.91 -6.60
N VAL A 110 0.26 3.91 -6.88
CA VAL A 110 0.62 2.84 -5.96
C VAL A 110 2.10 2.95 -5.68
N VAL A 111 2.46 2.78 -4.42
CA VAL A 111 3.84 2.53 -4.03
C VAL A 111 3.89 1.20 -3.28
N GLU A 112 4.82 0.35 -3.71
CA GLU A 112 5.07 -0.97 -3.15
C GLU A 112 6.31 -0.97 -2.26
N ASP A 113 6.35 -1.94 -1.36
CA ASP A 113 7.42 -2.20 -0.40
C ASP A 113 7.81 -0.94 0.39
N LEU A 114 6.91 -0.56 1.30
CA LEU A 114 7.06 0.60 2.15
C LEU A 114 7.32 0.19 3.59
N GLU A 115 8.02 1.06 4.31
CA GLU A 115 8.12 1.00 5.77
C GLU A 115 7.76 2.34 6.39
N TRP A 116 6.96 2.33 7.45
CA TRP A 116 6.67 3.52 8.23
C TRP A 116 7.89 3.96 9.03
N ALA A 117 8.41 5.13 8.72
CA ALA A 117 9.63 5.71 9.29
C ALA A 117 9.43 7.19 9.66
N GLY A 118 8.22 7.56 10.08
CA GLY A 118 7.94 8.91 10.57
C GLY A 118 8.49 9.19 11.96
N ASP A 119 8.09 10.30 12.55
CA ASP A 119 8.62 10.75 13.86
C ASP A 119 7.92 10.08 15.05
N GLY A 120 6.89 9.28 14.80
CA GLY A 120 6.15 8.57 15.83
C GLY A 120 5.15 7.55 15.28
N PRO A 121 4.43 6.86 16.17
CA PRO A 121 3.46 5.87 15.77
C PRO A 121 2.29 6.47 14.95
N LEU A 122 1.81 5.75 13.93
CA LEU A 122 0.82 6.25 12.97
C LEU A 122 -0.60 5.81 13.35
N PRO A 123 -1.55 6.72 13.62
CA PRO A 123 -2.94 6.36 13.87
C PRO A 123 -3.66 5.96 12.57
N VAL A 124 -4.34 4.82 12.60
CA VAL A 124 -5.02 4.23 11.43
C VAL A 124 -6.38 3.65 11.82
N PHE A 125 -7.28 3.58 10.84
CA PHE A 125 -8.38 2.63 10.84
C PHE A 125 -7.90 1.34 10.20
N ALA A 126 -8.17 0.20 10.82
CA ALA A 126 -7.77 -1.11 10.31
C ALA A 126 -8.97 -2.04 10.22
N PHE A 127 -8.99 -2.89 9.21
CA PHE A 127 -9.99 -3.93 9.09
C PHE A 127 -9.46 -5.11 8.27
N MET A 128 -10.09 -6.26 8.46
CA MET A 128 -9.73 -7.50 7.76
C MET A 128 -10.64 -7.69 6.55
N VAL A 129 -10.05 -8.02 5.42
CA VAL A 129 -10.74 -8.52 4.22
C VAL A 129 -10.45 -10.00 4.11
N ASN A 130 -11.48 -10.84 4.15
CA ASN A 130 -11.33 -12.28 4.00
C ASN A 130 -11.61 -12.68 2.54
N LYS A 131 -10.70 -13.46 1.95
CA LYS A 131 -10.86 -14.03 0.60
C LYS A 131 -10.11 -15.35 0.52
N ASP A 132 -10.73 -16.40 -0.01
CA ASP A 132 -10.11 -17.71 -0.23
C ASP A 132 -9.35 -18.26 1.00
N TYR A 133 -9.96 -18.14 2.19
CA TYR A 133 -9.37 -18.53 3.48
C TYR A 133 -8.12 -17.75 3.90
N LYS A 134 -7.80 -16.64 3.21
CA LYS A 134 -6.75 -15.69 3.59
C LYS A 134 -7.37 -14.43 4.16
N ASN A 135 -6.67 -13.86 5.14
CA ASN A 135 -7.08 -12.65 5.82
C ASN A 135 -6.09 -11.54 5.48
N TYR A 136 -6.58 -10.53 4.77
CA TYR A 136 -5.80 -9.38 4.33
C TYR A 136 -6.08 -8.21 5.27
N GLU A 137 -5.05 -7.66 5.90
CA GLU A 137 -5.22 -6.49 6.77
C GLU A 137 -5.06 -5.21 5.96
N ILE A 138 -6.17 -4.50 5.80
CA ILE A 138 -6.20 -3.20 5.15
C ILE A 138 -6.22 -2.11 6.22
N ILE A 139 -5.37 -1.11 6.03
CA ILE A 139 -5.29 0.06 6.91
C ILE A 139 -5.54 1.34 6.13
N MET A 140 -6.13 2.31 6.80
CA MET A 140 -6.36 3.67 6.30
C MET A 140 -5.83 4.68 7.32
N PRO A 141 -4.72 5.39 7.02
CA PRO A 141 -4.21 6.40 7.93
C PRO A 141 -5.23 7.53 8.10
N LYS A 142 -5.53 7.84 9.37
CA LYS A 142 -6.56 8.81 9.73
C LYS A 142 -6.38 10.20 9.07
N PRO A 143 -5.16 10.74 8.92
CA PRO A 143 -4.98 12.08 8.36
C PRO A 143 -5.22 12.20 6.84
N CYS A 144 -5.18 11.09 6.09
CA CYS A 144 -5.16 11.16 4.61
C CYS A 144 -6.12 10.20 3.90
N GLY A 145 -6.66 9.21 4.60
CA GLY A 145 -7.52 8.19 4.02
C GLY A 145 -6.90 7.43 2.85
N ASN A 146 -5.56 7.39 2.79
CA ASN A 146 -4.83 6.48 1.91
C ASN A 146 -5.20 5.04 2.28
N ILE A 147 -5.10 4.11 1.35
CA ILE A 147 -5.41 2.70 1.61
C ILE A 147 -4.12 1.91 1.46
N ALA A 148 -3.79 1.06 2.42
CA ALA A 148 -2.60 0.23 2.37
C ALA A 148 -2.88 -1.18 2.84
N LEU A 149 -2.08 -2.12 2.34
CA LEU A 149 -2.09 -3.52 2.75
C LEU A 149 -0.86 -3.81 3.61
N THR A 150 -1.06 -4.29 4.83
CA THR A 150 0.05 -4.65 5.75
C THR A 150 0.39 -6.14 5.70
N ARG A 151 -0.60 -7.01 5.55
CA ARG A 151 -0.40 -8.47 5.46
C ARG A 151 -1.48 -9.14 4.62
#